data_AF-A0A923XB46-F1
#
_entry.id   AF-A0A923XB46-F1
#
_cell.length_a   1.000
_cell.length_b   1.000
_cell.length_c   1.000
_cell.angle_alpha   90.00
_cell.angle_beta   90.00
_cell.angle_gamma   90.00
#
_symmetry.space_group_name_H-M   'P 1'
#
loop_
_entity.id
_entity.type
_entity.pdbx_description
1 polymer ?
#
loop_
_entity_poly.entity_id
_entity_poly.type
_entity_poly.pdbx_seq_one_letter_code
_entity_poly.pdbx_strand_id
1 'polypeptide(L)'
;MEKRHLPEIIESDRLYFKKISLDLAEVMFRYVDEDRHRLSQFLPWPKFVTTVQHEVDYVNLTLKLWDSFEGYTYGLFKKDDHVYMGNIDIHAISWNWDRCEIGYWILGRYEGKGFMREAVKVFTQTLHDHGFNRIEIRCDPNNSRSSNVPRALDYIFEGCLH
;
A
#
# COMPACT_ATOMS: atom_id res chain seq x y z
N MET A 1 -3.95 16.58 -15.28
CA MET A 1 -3.11 15.79 -16.21
C MET A 1 -3.94 14.88 -17.12
N GLU A 2 -3.41 14.40 -18.26
CA GLU A 2 -4.01 13.25 -18.96
C GLU A 2 -3.90 11.99 -18.07
N LYS A 3 -4.99 11.21 -17.96
CA LYS A 3 -5.00 10.00 -17.14
C LYS A 3 -4.14 8.92 -17.79
N ARG A 4 -3.23 8.34 -17.00
CA ARG A 4 -2.34 7.26 -17.43
C ARG A 4 -2.15 6.27 -16.28
N HIS A 5 -2.21 4.97 -16.57
CA HIS A 5 -2.01 3.97 -15.53
C HIS A 5 -0.55 3.99 -15.06
N LEU A 6 -0.36 3.72 -13.76
CA LEU A 6 0.95 3.37 -13.23
C LEU A 6 1.41 2.02 -13.81
N PRO A 7 2.72 1.73 -13.83
CA PRO A 7 3.23 0.43 -14.26
C PRO A 7 2.63 -0.70 -13.43
N GLU A 8 2.27 -1.82 -14.05
CA GLU A 8 1.76 -2.99 -13.32
C GLU A 8 2.83 -3.68 -12.48
N ILE A 9 4.11 -3.45 -12.79
CA ILE A 9 5.26 -3.95 -12.06
C ILE A 9 6.19 -2.79 -11.75
N ILE A 10 6.61 -2.69 -10.50
CA ILE A 10 7.62 -1.75 -10.02
C ILE A 10 8.65 -2.55 -9.25
N GLU A 11 9.91 -2.11 -9.26
CA GLU A 11 11.00 -2.78 -8.55
C GLU A 11 11.86 -1.80 -7.78
N SER A 12 12.56 -2.34 -6.79
CA SER A 12 13.56 -1.66 -5.97
C SER A 12 14.75 -2.60 -5.73
N ASP A 13 15.68 -2.24 -4.85
CA ASP A 13 16.84 -3.08 -4.54
C ASP A 13 16.44 -4.43 -3.95
N ARG A 14 15.51 -4.45 -2.98
CA ARG A 14 15.12 -5.65 -2.22
C ARG A 14 13.69 -6.11 -2.49
N LEU A 15 12.87 -5.26 -3.10
CA LEU A 15 11.43 -5.49 -3.23
C LEU A 15 10.99 -5.49 -4.68
N TYR A 16 10.02 -6.35 -4.94
CA TYR A 16 9.26 -6.46 -6.17
C TYR A 16 7.81 -6.14 -5.86
N PHE A 17 7.19 -5.27 -6.67
CA PHE A 17 5.82 -4.83 -6.50
C PHE A 17 5.04 -5.21 -7.75
N LYS A 18 3.88 -5.84 -7.56
CA LYS A 18 3.04 -6.27 -8.68
C LYS A 18 1.61 -5.85 -8.42
N LYS A 19 0.93 -5.33 -9.44
CA LYS A 19 -0.52 -5.15 -9.47
C LYS A 19 -1.19 -6.39 -8.88
N ILE A 20 -2.03 -6.16 -7.89
CA ILE A 20 -2.72 -7.24 -7.19
C ILE A 20 -3.59 -8.05 -8.17
N SER A 21 -3.66 -9.36 -7.95
CA SER A 21 -4.36 -10.30 -8.83
C SER A 21 -5.01 -11.42 -8.02
N LEU A 22 -5.99 -12.11 -8.61
CA LEU A 22 -6.85 -13.07 -7.90
C LEU A 22 -6.08 -14.28 -7.33
N ASP A 23 -4.95 -14.64 -7.93
CA ASP A 23 -4.04 -15.68 -7.43
C ASP A 23 -3.44 -15.33 -6.05
N LEU A 24 -3.48 -14.06 -5.63
CA LEU A 24 -3.00 -13.64 -4.33
C LEU A 24 -4.05 -13.78 -3.20
N ALA A 25 -5.33 -13.95 -3.52
CA ALA A 25 -6.39 -13.90 -2.51
C ALA A 25 -6.19 -14.91 -1.38
N GLU A 26 -5.77 -16.14 -1.70
CA GLU A 26 -5.55 -17.18 -0.70
C GLU A 26 -4.35 -16.89 0.20
N VAL A 27 -3.21 -16.47 -0.38
CA VAL A 27 -2.01 -16.15 0.40
C VAL A 27 -2.18 -14.89 1.23
N MET A 28 -2.91 -13.89 0.71
CA MET A 28 -3.29 -12.68 1.44
C MET A 28 -4.15 -13.05 2.64
N PHE A 29 -5.23 -13.80 2.43
CA PHE A 29 -6.11 -14.21 3.52
C PHE A 29 -5.35 -14.95 4.62
N ARG A 30 -4.54 -15.96 4.24
CA ARG A 30 -3.75 -16.74 5.19
C ARG A 30 -2.87 -15.85 6.06
N TYR A 31 -2.12 -14.94 5.45
CA TYR A 31 -1.20 -14.09 6.21
C TYR A 31 -1.91 -12.98 6.99
N VAL A 32 -3.01 -12.44 6.49
CA VAL A 32 -3.87 -11.52 7.24
C VAL A 32 -4.44 -12.23 8.47
N ASP A 33 -4.86 -13.49 8.35
CA ASP A 33 -5.40 -14.27 9.46
C ASP A 33 -4.33 -14.57 10.52
N GLU A 34 -3.15 -15.03 10.09
CA GLU A 34 -1.99 -15.26 10.97
C GLU A 34 -1.58 -14.02 11.76
N ASP A 35 -1.73 -12.83 11.18
CA ASP A 35 -1.25 -11.56 11.73
C ASP A 35 -2.39 -10.63 12.18
N ARG A 36 -3.63 -11.14 12.21
CA ARG A 36 -4.86 -10.37 12.39
C ARG A 36 -4.85 -9.54 13.65
N HIS A 37 -4.43 -10.13 14.77
CA HIS A 37 -4.39 -9.46 16.06
C HIS A 37 -3.49 -8.22 16.01
N ARG A 38 -2.31 -8.33 15.39
CA ARG A 38 -1.37 -7.21 15.25
C ARG A 38 -1.90 -6.16 14.28
N LEU A 39 -2.36 -6.58 13.09
CA LEU A 39 -2.92 -5.66 12.09
C LEU A 39 -4.09 -4.86 12.66
N SER A 40 -4.97 -5.50 13.43
CA SER A 40 -6.14 -4.90 14.06
C SER A 40 -5.83 -3.82 15.11
N GLN A 41 -4.57 -3.68 15.55
CA GLN A 41 -4.19 -2.62 16.49
C GLN A 41 -4.29 -1.23 15.87
N PHE A 42 -4.06 -1.12 14.55
CA PHE A 42 -4.01 0.16 13.84
C PHE A 42 -4.84 0.20 12.56
N LEU A 43 -5.21 -0.97 12.02
CA LEU A 43 -6.03 -1.06 10.81
C LEU A 43 -7.46 -1.48 11.18
N PRO A 44 -8.50 -0.82 10.66
CA PRO A 44 -9.88 -1.13 11.02
C PRO A 44 -10.45 -2.33 10.26
N TRP A 45 -9.89 -2.65 9.09
CA TRP A 45 -10.41 -3.66 8.16
C TRP A 45 -10.13 -5.12 8.52
N PRO A 46 -9.02 -5.52 9.19
CA PRO A 46 -8.70 -6.94 9.36
C PRO A 46 -9.79 -7.71 10.07
N LYS A 47 -10.50 -7.13 11.06
CA LYS A 47 -11.61 -7.80 11.75
C LYS A 47 -12.78 -8.23 10.83
N PHE A 48 -12.89 -7.64 9.64
CA PHE A 48 -13.93 -7.97 8.67
C PHE A 48 -13.49 -9.00 7.62
N VAL A 49 -12.20 -9.34 7.51
CA VAL A 49 -11.67 -10.27 6.51
C VAL A 49 -11.59 -11.67 7.09
N THR A 50 -12.72 -12.38 7.19
CA THR A 50 -12.82 -13.69 7.86
C THR A 50 -12.84 -14.89 6.92
N THR A 51 -12.84 -14.66 5.61
CA THR A 51 -12.82 -15.72 4.59
C THR A 51 -11.94 -15.33 3.40
N VAL A 52 -11.46 -16.32 2.64
CA VAL A 52 -10.79 -16.08 1.35
C VAL A 52 -11.68 -15.30 0.39
N GLN A 53 -13.01 -15.49 0.44
CA GLN A 53 -13.94 -14.74 -0.40
C GLN A 53 -13.87 -13.23 -0.16
N HIS A 54 -13.64 -12.78 1.07
CA HIS A 54 -13.47 -11.34 1.35
C HIS A 54 -12.23 -10.76 0.68
N GLU A 55 -11.14 -11.53 0.58
CA GLU A 55 -9.96 -11.11 -0.18
C GLU A 55 -10.23 -11.13 -1.69
N VAL A 56 -10.96 -12.14 -2.20
CA VAL A 56 -11.41 -12.17 -3.61
C VAL A 56 -12.24 -10.91 -3.94
N ASP A 57 -13.17 -10.54 -3.07
CA ASP A 57 -14.00 -9.35 -3.25
C ASP A 57 -13.17 -8.06 -3.20
N TYR A 58 -12.21 -7.97 -2.28
CA TYR A 58 -11.25 -6.86 -2.21
C TYR A 58 -10.40 -6.75 -3.47
N VAL A 59 -9.82 -7.85 -3.95
CA VAL A 59 -9.03 -7.88 -5.19
C VAL A 59 -9.89 -7.41 -6.37
N ASN A 60 -11.11 -7.93 -6.52
CA ASN A 60 -12.03 -7.49 -7.58
C ASN A 60 -12.35 -6.00 -7.52
N LEU A 61 -12.53 -5.44 -6.31
CA LEU A 61 -12.71 -4.00 -6.13
C LEU A 61 -11.47 -3.23 -6.58
N THR A 62 -10.28 -3.64 -6.15
CA THR A 62 -9.03 -2.95 -6.51
C THR A 62 -8.73 -3.00 -8.01
N LEU A 63 -9.10 -4.09 -8.70
CA LEU A 63 -9.00 -4.20 -10.16
C LEU A 63 -9.94 -3.23 -10.87
N LYS A 64 -11.18 -3.06 -10.38
CA LYS A 64 -12.11 -2.05 -10.91
C LYS A 64 -11.57 -0.63 -10.73
N LEU A 65 -11.01 -0.33 -9.55
CA LEU A 65 -10.39 0.97 -9.26
C LEU A 65 -9.16 1.22 -10.13
N TRP A 66 -8.41 0.17 -10.45
CA TRP A 66 -7.29 0.24 -11.38
C TRP A 66 -7.79 0.67 -12.77
N ASP A 67 -8.78 -0.04 -13.30
CA ASP A 67 -9.34 0.19 -14.64
C ASP A 67 -10.01 1.57 -14.76
N SER A 68 -10.59 2.09 -13.68
CA SER A 68 -11.21 3.42 -13.63
C SER A 68 -10.24 4.58 -13.34
N PHE A 69 -8.95 4.30 -13.11
CA PHE A 69 -7.94 5.28 -12.69
C PHE A 69 -8.24 5.92 -11.32
N GLU A 70 -8.94 5.22 -10.44
CA GLU A 70 -9.36 5.72 -9.13
C GLU A 70 -8.52 5.16 -7.98
N GLY A 71 -7.80 4.06 -8.22
CA GLY A 71 -6.83 3.55 -7.27
C GLY A 71 -5.91 2.49 -7.86
N TYR A 72 -4.75 2.31 -7.24
CA TYR A 72 -3.75 1.33 -7.65
C TYR A 72 -3.31 0.53 -6.43
N THR A 73 -3.48 -0.79 -6.43
CA THR A 73 -3.06 -1.65 -5.32
C THR A 73 -2.02 -2.64 -5.79
N TYR A 74 -0.92 -2.71 -5.06
CA TYR A 74 0.20 -3.59 -5.34
C TYR A 74 0.42 -4.55 -4.18
N GLY A 75 0.63 -5.82 -4.52
CA GLY A 75 1.25 -6.77 -3.61
C GLY A 75 2.74 -6.48 -3.49
N LEU A 76 3.25 -6.54 -2.26
CA LEU A 76 4.65 -6.38 -1.92
C LEU A 76 5.33 -7.74 -1.78
N PHE A 77 6.42 -7.97 -2.49
CA PHE A 77 7.17 -9.22 -2.45
C PHE A 77 8.65 -8.98 -2.18
N LYS A 78 9.26 -9.86 -1.40
CA LYS A 78 10.71 -9.86 -1.20
C LYS A 78 11.39 -10.50 -2.41
N LYS A 79 12.40 -9.85 -2.97
CA LYS A 79 13.07 -10.34 -4.20
C LYS A 79 13.78 -11.68 -4.02
N ASP A 80 14.42 -11.92 -2.88
CA ASP A 80 15.23 -13.12 -2.67
C ASP A 80 14.44 -14.43 -2.71
N ASP A 81 13.21 -14.42 -2.18
CA ASP A 81 12.40 -15.61 -1.93
C ASP A 81 10.98 -15.52 -2.51
N HIS A 82 10.66 -14.41 -3.17
CA HIS A 82 9.35 -14.10 -3.76
C HIS A 82 8.17 -14.21 -2.78
N VAL A 83 8.42 -14.10 -1.48
CA VAL A 83 7.37 -14.19 -0.47
C VAL A 83 6.59 -12.87 -0.39
N TYR A 84 5.26 -12.97 -0.42
CA TYR A 84 4.36 -11.85 -0.18
C TYR A 84 4.50 -11.29 1.25
N MET A 85 4.49 -9.97 1.37
CA MET A 85 4.82 -9.25 2.60
C MET A 85 3.71 -8.30 3.09
N GLY A 86 2.78 -7.92 2.23
CA GLY A 86 1.76 -6.90 2.51
C GLY A 86 1.38 -6.15 1.24
N ASN A 87 0.67 -5.03 1.39
CA ASN A 87 0.26 -4.19 0.25
C ASN A 87 0.74 -2.74 0.41
N ILE A 88 0.85 -2.07 -0.74
CA ILE A 88 0.86 -0.62 -0.86
C ILE A 88 -0.25 -0.24 -1.85
N ASP A 89 -1.03 0.76 -1.50
CA ASP A 89 -2.12 1.25 -2.33
C ASP A 89 -2.07 2.76 -2.51
N ILE A 90 -2.50 3.20 -3.69
CA ILE A 90 -2.64 4.60 -4.08
C ILE A 90 -4.13 4.86 -4.23
N HIS A 91 -4.66 5.79 -3.46
CA HIS A 91 -6.09 6.10 -3.41
C HIS A 91 -6.31 7.60 -3.27
N ALA A 92 -7.58 8.00 -3.11
CA ALA A 92 -7.99 9.40 -3.04
C ALA A 92 -7.42 10.26 -4.18
N ILE A 93 -7.31 9.65 -5.37
CA ILE A 93 -6.65 10.25 -6.53
C ILE A 93 -7.48 11.40 -7.06
N SER A 94 -6.83 12.54 -7.27
CA SER A 94 -7.42 13.68 -7.98
C SER A 94 -6.52 14.15 -9.10
N TRP A 95 -6.84 13.70 -10.32
CA TRP A 95 -6.15 14.05 -11.57
C TRP A 95 -6.26 15.53 -11.96
N ASN A 96 -7.24 16.25 -11.40
CA ASN A 96 -7.41 17.69 -11.62
C ASN A 96 -6.47 18.52 -10.74
N TRP A 97 -6.07 17.97 -9.60
CA TRP A 97 -5.22 18.63 -8.61
C TRP A 97 -3.86 17.94 -8.48
N ASP A 98 -3.57 16.99 -9.37
CA ASP A 98 -2.36 16.16 -9.41
C ASP A 98 -1.96 15.63 -8.02
N ARG A 99 -2.94 15.18 -7.22
CA ARG A 99 -2.73 14.66 -5.86
C ARG A 99 -3.24 13.25 -5.65
N CYS A 100 -2.64 12.54 -4.71
CA CYS A 100 -3.08 11.22 -4.25
C CYS A 100 -2.67 10.96 -2.79
N GLU A 101 -3.13 9.84 -2.24
CA GLU A 101 -2.71 9.32 -0.94
C GLU A 101 -2.07 7.94 -1.11
N ILE A 102 -1.04 7.65 -0.29
CA ILE A 102 -0.45 6.32 -0.18
C ILE A 102 -0.92 5.67 1.12
N GLY A 103 -1.57 4.52 0.99
CA GLY A 103 -1.84 3.56 2.05
C GLY A 103 -0.83 2.42 2.02
N TYR A 104 -0.48 1.86 3.18
CA TYR A 104 0.38 0.68 3.23
C TYR A 104 0.23 -0.12 4.52
N TRP A 105 0.54 -1.41 4.43
CA TRP A 105 0.73 -2.28 5.57
C TRP A 105 1.73 -3.40 5.24
N ILE A 106 2.32 -3.98 6.26
CA ILE A 106 3.27 -5.09 6.12
C ILE A 106 3.05 -6.10 7.24
N LEU A 107 3.37 -7.37 6.97
CA LEU A 107 3.35 -8.44 7.98
C LEU A 107 4.40 -8.20 9.06
N GLY A 108 4.09 -8.56 10.30
CA GLY A 108 4.86 -8.25 11.50
C GLY A 108 6.29 -8.77 11.43
N ARG A 109 6.49 -9.94 10.83
CA ARG A 109 7.82 -10.55 10.60
C ARG A 109 8.75 -9.71 9.71
N TYR A 110 8.25 -8.69 9.02
CA TYR A 110 9.03 -7.79 8.17
C TYR A 110 9.12 -6.36 8.71
N GLU A 111 8.48 -6.05 9.84
CA GLU A 111 8.61 -4.75 10.51
C GLU A 111 10.06 -4.50 10.98
N GLY A 112 10.43 -3.22 11.11
CA GLY A 112 11.75 -2.81 11.61
C GLY A 112 12.92 -3.06 10.65
N LYS A 113 12.69 -3.67 9.48
CA LYS A 113 13.74 -4.01 8.48
C LYS A 113 13.89 -2.99 7.36
N GLY A 114 13.13 -1.88 7.44
CA GLY A 114 13.17 -0.78 6.48
C GLY A 114 12.49 -1.07 5.13
N PHE A 115 11.82 -2.21 4.95
CA PHE A 115 11.16 -2.55 3.69
C PHE A 115 10.05 -1.56 3.32
N MET A 116 9.19 -1.18 4.27
CA MET A 116 8.12 -0.24 3.96
C MET A 116 8.64 1.18 3.65
N ARG A 117 9.77 1.57 4.24
CA ARG A 117 10.44 2.83 3.89
C ARG A 117 10.98 2.82 2.47
N GLU A 118 11.59 1.71 2.05
CA GLU A 118 12.03 1.52 0.66
C GLU A 118 10.85 1.53 -0.31
N ALA A 119 9.76 0.84 0.03
CA ALA A 119 8.54 0.83 -0.76
C ALA A 119 7.96 2.24 -0.96
N VAL A 120 7.70 2.96 0.14
CA VAL A 120 7.15 4.32 0.05
C VAL A 120 8.07 5.21 -0.77
N LYS A 121 9.39 5.17 -0.58
CA LYS A 121 10.34 5.97 -1.37
C LYS A 121 10.18 5.75 -2.87
N VAL A 122 10.09 4.49 -3.30
CA VAL A 122 9.95 4.15 -4.73
C VAL A 122 8.61 4.59 -5.28
N PHE A 123 7.53 4.43 -4.52
CA PHE A 123 6.20 4.89 -4.94
C PHE A 123 6.11 6.42 -4.99
N THR A 124 6.68 7.13 -4.01
CA THR A 124 6.76 8.60 -4.03
C THR A 124 7.44 9.10 -5.30
N GLN A 125 8.61 8.53 -5.64
CA GLN A 125 9.31 8.89 -6.88
C GLN A 125 8.47 8.54 -8.12
N THR A 126 7.92 7.33 -8.16
CA THR A 126 7.08 6.88 -9.29
C THR A 126 5.90 7.82 -9.51
N LEU A 127 5.22 8.24 -8.45
CA LEU A 127 4.09 9.17 -8.53
C LEU A 127 4.53 10.55 -9.01
N HIS A 128 5.66 11.07 -8.55
CA HIS A 128 6.23 12.32 -9.06
C HIS A 128 6.56 12.23 -10.56
N ASP A 129 7.15 11.13 -11.02
CA ASP A 129 7.44 10.91 -12.44
C ASP A 129 6.14 10.78 -13.27
N HIS A 130 5.07 10.28 -12.65
CA HIS A 130 3.72 10.26 -13.22
C HIS A 130 2.99 11.61 -13.10
N GLY A 131 3.64 12.62 -12.52
CA GLY A 131 3.21 14.01 -12.53
C GLY A 131 2.34 14.41 -11.34
N PHE A 132 2.22 13.56 -10.32
CA PHE A 132 1.63 13.95 -9.05
C PHE A 132 2.54 14.95 -8.32
N ASN A 133 1.99 16.08 -7.90
CA ASN A 133 2.72 17.12 -7.18
C ASN A 133 2.47 17.11 -5.66
N ARG A 134 1.42 16.41 -5.21
CA ARG A 134 1.08 16.26 -3.79
C ARG A 134 0.74 14.82 -3.46
N ILE A 135 1.50 14.24 -2.54
CA ILE A 135 1.36 12.85 -2.11
C ILE A 135 1.16 12.86 -0.60
N GLU A 136 0.00 12.42 -0.14
CA GLU A 136 -0.36 12.38 1.28
C GLU A 136 -0.14 10.99 1.84
N ILE A 137 0.18 10.89 3.13
CA ILE A 137 0.16 9.65 3.91
C ILE A 137 -0.57 9.95 5.20
N ARG A 138 -1.61 9.17 5.49
CA ARG A 138 -2.38 9.28 6.73
C ARG A 138 -2.17 8.02 7.56
N CYS A 139 -1.97 8.20 8.84
CA CYS A 139 -1.75 7.09 9.77
C CYS A 139 -2.36 7.43 11.14
N ASP A 140 -2.66 6.39 11.92
CA ASP A 140 -3.04 6.56 13.31
C ASP A 140 -1.88 7.25 14.08
N PRO A 141 -2.13 8.34 14.83
CA PRO A 141 -1.09 9.06 15.56
C PRO A 141 -0.36 8.20 16.59
N ASN A 142 -0.99 7.12 17.08
CA ASN A 142 -0.37 6.16 18.00
C ASN A 142 0.45 5.09 17.28
N ASN A 143 0.35 4.97 15.96
CA ASN A 143 1.17 4.07 15.15
C ASN A 143 2.52 4.72 14.82
N SER A 144 3.43 4.71 15.80
CA SER A 144 4.80 5.24 15.63
C SER A 144 5.56 4.57 14.49
N ARG A 145 5.32 3.27 14.24
CA ARG A 145 5.97 2.54 13.14
C ARG A 145 5.55 3.06 11.77
N SER A 146 4.25 3.28 11.57
CA SER A 146 3.74 3.85 10.33
C SER A 146 4.17 5.31 10.18
N SER A 147 3.97 6.16 11.19
CA SER A 147 4.32 7.59 11.10
C SER A 147 5.83 7.86 10.93
N ASN A 148 6.71 6.95 11.36
CA ASN A 148 8.14 7.08 11.13
C ASN A 148 8.56 6.83 9.67
N VAL A 149 7.77 6.12 8.87
CA VAL A 149 8.06 5.89 7.45
C VAL A 149 8.11 7.21 6.66
N PRO A 150 7.05 8.04 6.61
CA PRO A 150 7.09 9.32 5.90
C PRO A 150 8.11 10.28 6.52
N ARG A 151 8.27 10.31 7.85
CA ARG A 151 9.27 11.17 8.51
C ARG A 151 10.70 10.86 8.07
N ALA A 152 11.02 9.60 7.82
CA ALA A 152 12.34 9.20 7.34
C ALA A 152 12.56 9.45 5.83
N LEU A 153 11.53 9.93 5.12
CA LEU A 153 11.53 10.25 3.70
C LEU A 153 11.21 11.73 3.44
N ASP A 154 11.49 12.59 4.44
CA ASP A 154 11.36 14.04 4.37
C ASP A 154 9.93 14.54 4.06
N TYR A 155 8.90 13.73 4.31
CA TYR A 155 7.52 14.21 4.30
C TYR A 155 7.32 15.24 5.41
N ILE A 156 6.59 16.31 5.08
CA ILE A 156 6.22 17.36 6.03
C ILE A 156 4.96 16.92 6.78
N PHE A 157 5.01 16.96 8.11
CA PHE A 157 3.82 16.75 8.93
C PHE A 157 2.92 17.99 8.91
N GLU A 158 1.73 17.88 8.35
CA GLU A 158 0.79 19.01 8.20
C GLU A 158 -0.24 19.13 9.34
N GLY A 159 -0.52 18.06 10.10
CA GLY A 159 -1.42 18.14 11.26
C GLY A 159 -2.15 16.85 11.64
N CYS A 160 -3.08 16.98 12.58
CA CYS A 160 -4.02 15.93 12.99
C CYS A 160 -5.45 16.29 12.55
N LEU A 161 -6.23 15.30 12.15
CA LEU A 161 -7.63 15.46 11.75
C LEU A 161 -8.54 15.15 12.95
N HIS A 162 -9.57 15.99 13.20
CA HIS A 162 -10.52 15.89 14.32
C HIS A 162 -11.96 15.73 13.83
#